data_AF-A0A2G7GUG5-F1
#
_entry.id   AF-A0A2G7GUG5-F1
#
_cell.length_a   1.000
_cell.length_b   1.000
_cell.length_c   1.000
_cell.angle_alpha   90.00
_cell.angle_beta   90.00
_cell.angle_gamma   90.00
#
_symmetry.space_group_name_H-M   'P 1'
#
loop_
_entity.id
_entity.type
_entity.pdbx_description
1 polymer ?
#
loop_
_entity_poly.entity_id
_entity_poly.type
_entity_poly.pdbx_seq_one_letter_code
_entity_poly.pdbx_strand_id
1 'polypeptide(L)'
;MISGFKDFIMRGNIVDLAIAVVTGAAFAALVTAFSNAFINPLIKLVTGGGAVGGKFTVNGVDFDYGLFITALITFLLTMAVIYSVVVVPYNKMRERMTKPVEAAPAGPTNEEKLLMEIRDALRAR
;
A
#
# COMPACT_ATOMS: atom_id res chain seq x y z
N MET A 1 1.63 10.56 -33.55
CA MET A 1 2.21 9.93 -32.33
C MET A 1 1.79 10.63 -31.05
N ILE A 2 1.86 11.97 -30.96
CA ILE A 2 1.47 12.73 -29.75
C ILE A 2 -0.03 12.61 -29.42
N SER A 3 -0.94 12.57 -30.40
CA SER A 3 -2.38 12.35 -30.10
C SER A 3 -2.66 10.94 -29.60
N GLY A 4 -2.07 9.90 -30.21
CA GLY A 4 -2.23 8.51 -29.75
C GLY A 4 -1.65 8.26 -28.36
N PHE A 5 -0.62 9.02 -27.95
CA PHE A 5 -0.12 8.99 -26.57
C PHE A 5 -1.08 9.67 -25.59
N LYS A 6 -1.67 10.81 -25.97
CA LYS A 6 -2.73 11.46 -25.18
C LYS A 6 -3.94 10.54 -25.03
N ASP A 7 -4.41 9.90 -26.11
CA ASP A 7 -5.54 8.96 -26.08
C ASP A 7 -5.23 7.72 -25.25
N PHE A 8 -3.96 7.30 -25.19
CA PHE A 8 -3.50 6.24 -24.30
C PHE A 8 -3.56 6.65 -22.83
N ILE A 9 -3.02 7.81 -22.46
CA ILE A 9 -3.07 8.33 -21.08
C ILE A 9 -4.49 8.66 -20.66
N MET A 10 -5.34 9.18 -21.55
CA MET A 10 -6.72 9.54 -21.21
C MET A 10 -7.62 8.32 -20.93
N ARG A 11 -7.13 7.09 -21.12
CA ARG A 11 -7.78 5.91 -20.53
C ARG A 11 -7.64 5.97 -19.01
N GLY A 12 -8.74 6.28 -18.31
CA GLY A 12 -8.77 6.47 -16.85
C GLY A 12 -8.08 5.37 -16.04
N ASN A 13 -8.20 4.10 -16.45
CA ASN A 13 -7.53 2.97 -15.80
C ASN A 13 -5.98 3.10 -15.76
N ILE A 14 -5.37 3.76 -16.73
CA ILE A 14 -3.90 3.94 -16.79
C ILE A 14 -3.46 5.04 -15.82
N VAL A 15 -4.23 6.13 -15.73
CA VAL A 15 -3.91 7.25 -14.82
C VAL A 15 -4.01 6.79 -13.37
N ASP A 16 -5.08 6.08 -13.01
CA ASP A 16 -5.29 5.59 -11.65
C ASP A 16 -4.21 4.58 -11.25
N LEU A 17 -3.84 3.67 -12.17
CA LEU A 17 -2.75 2.73 -11.95
C LEU A 17 -1.41 3.45 -11.78
N ALA A 18 -1.12 4.45 -12.61
CA ALA A 18 0.12 5.21 -12.52
C ALA A 18 0.24 5.94 -11.18
N ILE A 19 -0.84 6.56 -10.71
CA ILE A 19 -0.90 7.22 -9.40
C ILE A 19 -0.64 6.19 -8.30
N ALA A 20 -1.33 5.05 -8.33
CA ALA A 20 -1.16 4.00 -7.31
C ALA A 20 0.29 3.51 -7.19
N VAL A 21 0.95 3.24 -8.31
CA VAL A 21 2.34 2.76 -8.34
C VAL A 21 3.31 3.82 -7.82
N VAL A 22 3.20 5.05 -8.31
CA VAL A 22 4.10 6.15 -7.92
C VAL A 22 3.93 6.51 -6.44
N THR A 23 2.69 6.62 -5.96
CA THR A 23 2.41 6.91 -4.54
C THR A 23 2.89 5.77 -3.64
N GLY A 24 2.68 4.52 -4.03
CA GLY A 24 3.18 3.36 -3.28
C GLY A 24 4.71 3.35 -3.14
N ALA A 25 5.43 3.60 -4.24
CA ALA A 25 6.89 3.67 -4.23
C ALA A 25 7.41 4.84 -3.38
N ALA A 26 6.84 6.03 -3.53
CA ALA A 26 7.22 7.21 -2.76
C ALA A 26 7.00 7.00 -1.25
N PHE A 27 5.89 6.35 -0.88
CA PHE A 27 5.61 6.04 0.52
C PHE A 27 6.59 5.01 1.10
N ALA A 28 6.90 3.94 0.37
CA ALA A 28 7.90 2.95 0.79
C ALA A 28 9.28 3.59 1.00
N ALA A 29 9.68 4.51 0.11
CA ALA A 29 10.92 5.27 0.26
C ALA A 29 10.91 6.15 1.52
N LEU A 30 9.79 6.80 1.84
CA LEU A 30 9.65 7.63 3.04
C LEU A 30 9.83 6.80 4.33
N VAL A 31 9.17 5.64 4.43
CA VAL A 31 9.28 4.79 5.62
C VAL A 31 10.69 4.21 5.75
N THR A 32 11.31 3.85 4.62
CA THR A 32 12.71 3.40 4.60
C THR A 32 13.65 4.50 5.08
N ALA A 33 13.47 5.74 4.61
CA ALA A 33 14.26 6.89 5.07
C ALA A 33 14.09 7.14 6.58
N PHE A 34 12.86 7.05 7.09
CA PHE A 34 12.58 7.16 8.53
C PHE A 34 13.29 6.07 9.34
N SER A 35 13.18 4.82 8.90
CA SER A 35 13.86 3.72 9.58
C SER A 35 15.37 3.88 9.58
N ASN A 36 15.94 4.28 8.44
CA ASN A 36 17.37 4.54 8.33
C ASN A 36 17.84 5.70 9.21
N ALA A 37 17.03 6.75 9.36
CA ALA A 37 17.37 7.93 10.14
C ALA A 37 17.17 7.74 11.64
N PHE A 38 16.19 6.94 12.07
CA PHE A 38 15.80 6.85 13.50
C PHE A 38 15.97 5.44 14.07
N ILE A 39 15.47 4.41 13.39
CA ILE A 39 15.46 3.03 13.90
C ILE A 39 16.86 2.43 13.85
N ASN A 40 17.57 2.59 12.74
CA ASN A 40 18.93 2.11 12.56
C ASN A 40 19.90 2.64 13.64
N PRO A 41 19.96 3.96 13.90
CA PRO A 41 20.79 4.49 14.98
C PRO A 41 20.39 3.99 16.36
N LEU A 42 19.10 3.81 16.65
CA LEU A 42 18.63 3.26 17.92
C LEU A 42 19.09 1.82 18.12
N ILE A 43 18.98 0.98 17.08
CA ILE A 43 19.48 -0.40 17.13
C ILE A 43 20.99 -0.41 17.32
N LYS A 44 21.72 0.45 16.60
CA LYS A 44 23.18 0.59 16.76
C LYS A 44 23.57 0.98 18.18
N LEU A 45 22.83 1.90 18.81
CA LEU A 45 23.07 2.32 20.18
C LEU A 45 22.88 1.16 21.17
N VAL A 46 21.80 0.38 21.02
CA VAL A 46 21.50 -0.75 21.90
C VAL A 46 22.45 -1.94 21.69
N THR A 47 22.95 -2.13 20.46
CA THR A 47 23.80 -3.29 20.10
C THR A 47 25.31 -3.02 20.23
N GLY A 48 25.72 -1.89 20.82
CA GLY A 48 27.12 -1.64 21.18
C GLY A 48 27.94 -0.84 20.17
N GLY A 49 27.31 -0.06 19.27
CA GLY A 49 27.97 1.02 18.52
C GLY A 49 28.75 0.62 17.26
N GLY A 50 28.65 -0.64 16.80
CA GLY A 50 29.27 -1.08 15.54
C GLY A 50 28.61 -0.50 14.28
N ALA A 51 29.36 -0.45 13.16
CA ALA A 51 28.89 0.04 11.86
C ALA A 51 27.63 -0.70 11.36
N VAL A 52 27.49 -1.97 11.74
CA VAL A 52 26.28 -2.76 11.62
C VAL A 52 25.82 -3.07 13.04
N GLY A 53 24.58 -2.69 13.37
CA GLY A 53 24.01 -3.08 14.66
C GLY A 53 24.03 -4.60 14.71
N GLY A 54 24.63 -5.19 15.75
CA GLY A 54 24.63 -6.63 15.96
C GLY A 54 25.15 -7.49 14.80
N LYS A 55 26.42 -7.90 14.88
CA LYS A 55 27.05 -8.86 13.98
C LYS A 55 27.59 -10.04 14.77
N PHE A 56 27.43 -11.26 14.27
CA PHE A 56 28.15 -12.43 14.77
C PHE A 56 28.88 -13.12 13.61
N THR A 57 30.10 -13.60 13.87
CA THR A 57 30.91 -14.28 12.86
C THR A 57 31.01 -15.76 13.21
N VAL A 58 30.65 -16.64 12.28
CA VAL A 58 30.80 -18.11 12.41
C VAL A 58 31.65 -18.61 11.26
N ASN A 59 32.76 -19.28 11.55
CA ASN A 59 33.68 -19.82 10.53
C ASN A 59 34.13 -18.78 9.47
N GLY A 60 34.33 -17.53 9.88
CA GLY A 60 34.71 -16.43 8.98
C GLY A 60 33.56 -15.88 8.13
N VAL A 61 32.33 -16.36 8.31
CA VAL A 61 31.13 -15.82 7.68
C VAL A 61 30.43 -14.86 8.64
N ASP A 62 30.14 -13.68 8.13
CA ASP A 62 29.56 -12.57 8.88
C ASP A 62 28.04 -12.57 8.77
N PHE A 63 27.35 -12.65 9.92
CA PHE A 63 25.89 -12.58 10.01
C PHE A 63 25.45 -11.26 10.67
N ASP A 64 24.95 -10.37 9.83
CA ASP A 64 24.47 -9.04 10.22
C ASP A 64 22.99 -9.08 10.64
N TYR A 65 22.71 -9.61 11.83
CA TYR A 65 21.34 -9.77 12.32
C TYR A 65 20.66 -8.44 12.64
N GLY A 66 21.39 -7.38 12.99
CA GLY A 66 20.73 -6.09 13.22
C GLY A 66 20.23 -5.44 11.94
N LEU A 67 20.81 -5.73 10.77
CA LEU A 67 20.22 -5.31 9.49
C LEU A 67 18.85 -5.98 9.29
N PHE A 68 18.76 -7.27 9.62
CA PHE A 68 17.50 -8.00 9.57
C PHE A 68 16.47 -7.44 10.56
N ILE A 69 16.87 -7.14 11.80
CA ILE A 69 15.99 -6.52 12.81
C ILE A 69 15.50 -5.14 12.32
N THR A 70 16.37 -4.31 11.77
CA THR A 70 15.96 -3.04 11.16
C THR A 70 14.93 -3.27 10.07
N ALA A 71 15.20 -4.17 9.13
CA ALA A 71 14.28 -4.46 8.03
C ALA A 71 12.91 -4.93 8.54
N LEU A 72 12.90 -5.80 9.55
CA LEU A 72 11.68 -6.29 10.19
C LEU A 72 10.89 -5.16 10.86
N ILE A 73 11.56 -4.30 11.64
CA ILE A 73 10.90 -3.14 12.28
C ILE A 73 10.38 -2.16 11.23
N THR A 74 11.15 -1.90 10.18
CA THR A 74 10.73 -1.03 9.05
C THR A 74 9.46 -1.56 8.40
N PHE A 75 9.40 -2.87 8.17
CA PHE A 75 8.24 -3.54 7.60
C PHE A 75 7.01 -3.41 8.49
N LEU A 76 7.14 -3.69 9.79
CA LEU A 76 6.05 -3.56 10.75
C LEU A 76 5.55 -2.12 10.88
N LEU A 77 6.46 -1.13 10.88
CA LEU A 77 6.10 0.29 10.88
C LEU A 77 5.38 0.69 9.59
N THR A 78 5.86 0.23 8.43
CA THR A 78 5.20 0.48 7.14
C THR A 78 3.76 -0.03 7.17
N MET A 79 3.57 -1.27 7.62
CA MET A 79 2.24 -1.87 7.76
C MET A 79 1.36 -1.09 8.75
N ALA A 80 1.90 -0.68 9.90
CA ALA A 80 1.18 0.08 10.91
C ALA A 80 0.72 1.45 10.39
N VAL A 81 1.59 2.17 9.67
CA VAL A 81 1.26 3.49 9.11
C VAL A 81 0.25 3.34 7.98
N ILE A 82 0.39 2.36 7.06
CA ILE A 82 -0.60 2.11 6.01
C ILE A 82 -1.96 1.78 6.63
N TYR A 83 -1.98 0.91 7.65
CA TYR A 83 -3.21 0.59 8.36
C TYR A 83 -3.84 1.83 8.98
N SER A 84 -3.06 2.66 9.69
CA SER A 84 -3.58 3.85 10.37
C SER A 84 -4.01 4.97 9.42
N VAL A 85 -3.29 5.19 8.31
CA VAL A 85 -3.52 6.31 7.38
C VAL A 85 -4.50 5.97 6.28
N VAL A 86 -4.55 4.70 5.84
CA VAL A 86 -5.43 4.28 4.74
C VAL A 86 -6.60 3.47 5.28
N VAL A 87 -6.32 2.36 5.99
CA VAL A 87 -7.35 1.38 6.37
C VAL A 87 -8.31 1.95 7.42
N VAL A 88 -7.80 2.57 8.48
CA VAL A 88 -8.64 3.14 9.56
C VAL A 88 -9.59 4.22 9.06
N PRO A 89 -9.16 5.29 8.35
CA PRO A 89 -10.09 6.30 7.86
C PRO A 89 -11.01 5.75 6.78
N TYR A 90 -10.52 4.86 5.91
CA TYR A 90 -11.38 4.21 4.92
C TYR A 90 -12.49 3.40 5.58
N ASN A 91 -12.16 2.56 6.56
CA ASN A 91 -13.14 1.78 7.33
C ASN A 91 -14.09 2.69 8.10
N LYS A 92 -13.59 3.72 8.79
CA LYS A 92 -14.39 4.68 9.55
C LYS A 92 -15.33 5.51 8.66
N MET A 93 -14.90 5.86 7.46
CA MET A 93 -15.74 6.56 6.48
C MET A 93 -16.81 5.62 5.91
N ARG A 94 -16.45 4.37 5.60
CA ARG A 94 -17.38 3.35 5.12
C ARG A 94 -18.46 3.03 6.15
N GLU A 95 -18.09 2.90 7.42
CA GLU A 95 -19.02 2.72 8.54
C GLU A 95 -19.97 3.91 8.72
N ARG A 96 -19.53 5.12 8.40
CA ARG A 96 -20.36 6.34 8.45
C ARG A 96 -21.26 6.52 7.24
N MET A 97 -20.87 5.97 6.08
CA MET A 97 -21.62 6.10 4.83
C MET A 97 -22.59 4.94 4.59
N THR A 98 -22.46 3.80 5.27
CA THR A 98 -23.36 2.65 5.05
C THR A 98 -23.39 1.72 6.27
N LYS A 99 -24.59 1.43 6.78
CA LYS A 99 -24.90 0.16 7.47
C LYS A 99 -24.29 -1.01 6.68
N PRO A 100 -23.85 -2.11 7.34
CA PRO A 100 -22.91 -3.07 6.77
C PRO A 100 -23.45 -3.67 5.47
N VAL A 101 -22.99 -3.13 4.34
CA VAL A 101 -23.00 -3.86 3.07
C VAL A 101 -21.64 -4.54 3.02
N GLU A 102 -21.66 -5.75 3.57
CA GLU A 102 -20.88 -6.91 3.14
C GLU A 102 -20.17 -6.64 1.81
N ALA A 103 -18.84 -6.61 1.85
CA ALA A 103 -17.91 -6.42 0.73
C ALA A 103 -18.55 -5.78 -0.51
N ALA A 104 -18.55 -4.44 -0.59
CA ALA A 104 -19.02 -3.71 -1.76
C ALA A 104 -18.54 -4.43 -3.05
N PRO A 105 -19.44 -5.11 -3.79
CA PRO A 105 -19.13 -5.45 -5.16
C PRO A 105 -18.89 -4.12 -5.86
N ALA A 106 -18.00 -4.10 -6.86
CA ALA A 106 -17.97 -2.95 -7.77
C ALA A 106 -19.42 -2.59 -8.10
N GLY A 107 -19.84 -1.36 -7.81
CA GLY A 107 -21.22 -0.94 -8.04
C GLY A 107 -21.61 -1.29 -9.48
N PRO A 108 -22.87 -1.67 -9.75
CA PRO A 108 -23.24 -2.26 -11.03
C PRO A 108 -22.76 -1.36 -12.16
N THR A 109 -21.93 -1.94 -13.02
CA THR A 109 -21.43 -1.35 -14.25
C THR A 109 -22.60 -0.84 -15.08
N ASN A 110 -22.33 0.06 -16.02
CA ASN A 110 -23.38 0.59 -16.90
C ASN A 110 -24.10 -0.54 -17.64
N GLU A 111 -23.41 -1.63 -17.96
CA GLU A 111 -24.00 -2.85 -18.52
C GLU A 111 -24.92 -3.55 -17.54
N GLU A 112 -24.52 -3.73 -16.28
CA GLU A 112 -25.37 -4.34 -15.26
C GLU A 112 -26.62 -3.49 -14.97
N LYS A 113 -26.52 -2.16 -15.02
CA LYS A 113 -27.69 -1.27 -14.95
C LYS A 113 -28.62 -1.45 -16.14
N LEU A 114 -28.07 -1.48 -17.35
CA LEU A 114 -28.84 -1.72 -18.56
C LEU A 114 -29.53 -3.09 -18.53
N LEU A 115 -28.84 -4.13 -18.04
CA LEU A 115 -29.39 -5.47 -17.88
C LEU A 115 -30.48 -5.53 -16.81
N MET A 116 -30.38 -4.75 -15.74
CA MET A 116 -31.46 -4.62 -14.75
C MET A 116 -32.68 -3.93 -15.36
N GLU A 117 -32.50 -2.85 -16.12
CA GLU A 117 -33.58 -2.18 -16.83
C GLU A 117 -34.27 -3.11 -17.84
N ILE A 118 -33.49 -3.90 -18.60
CA ILE A 118 -34.01 -4.91 -19.52
C ILE A 118 -34.78 -6.01 -18.77
N ARG A 119 -34.24 -6.50 -17.63
CA ARG A 119 -34.93 -7.50 -16.79
C ARG A 119 -36.28 -6.97 -16.30
N ASP A 120 -36.31 -5.72 -15.85
CA ASP A 120 -37.50 -5.11 -15.29
C ASP A 120 -38.54 -4.82 -16.39
N ALA A 121 -38.10 -4.42 -17.59
CA ALA A 121 -38.94 -4.29 -18.77
C ALA A 121 -39.52 -5.64 -19.24
N LEU A 122 -38.77 -6.74 -19.12
CA LEU A 122 -39.26 -8.09 -19.43
C LEU A 122 -40.23 -8.63 -18.39
N ARG A 123 -40.07 -8.28 -17.11
CA ARG A 123 -41.00 -8.67 -16.04
C ARG A 123 -42.32 -7.89 -16.08
N ALA A 124 -42.32 -6.71 -16.66
CA ALA A 124 -43.50 -5.87 -16.83
C ALA A 124 -44.37 -6.28 -18.04
N ARG A 125 -43.97 -7.32 -18.79
CA ARG A 125 -44.63 -7.83 -19.99
C ARG A 125 -45.21 -9.21 -19.74
#